data_AF-A0AAV2L7H7-F1
#
_entry.id   AF-A0AAV2L7H7-F1
#
_cell.length_a   1.000
_cell.length_b   1.000
_cell.length_c   1.000
_cell.angle_alpha   90.00
_cell.angle_beta   90.00
_cell.angle_gamma   90.00
#
_symmetry.space_group_name_H-M   'P 1'
#
loop_
_entity.id
_entity.type
_entity.pdbx_description
1 polymer ?
#
loop_
_entity_poly.entity_id
_entity_poly.type
_entity_poly.pdbx_seq_one_letter_code
_entity_poly.pdbx_strand_id
1 'polypeptide(L)'
;MCTSDERRRHAGESYQVQLKAVVEELPGRLDTLLAESGSNFSVGQQQLVCLARAVLRKNRILVIDEATANVDPRTDELIQKTIRKKFSDCTVVTIAHRLNTIIDSDRILVLDNGVIQELDSPSALLQNPEGLFSKMVQQLGPAEASALIQAATQVFNTLFLNGILDKALFNMLVFHSKQN
;
A
#
# COMPACT_ATOMS: atom_id res chain seq x y z
N MET A 1 11.62 27.27 11.69
CA MET A 1 10.42 28.11 11.55
C MET A 1 9.87 27.92 10.15
N CYS A 2 8.65 27.36 10.03
CA CYS A 2 8.01 27.07 8.74
C CYS A 2 7.23 28.30 8.27
N THR A 3 7.50 28.75 7.04
CA THR A 3 6.96 29.99 6.45
C THR A 3 5.46 29.86 6.11
N SER A 4 4.76 30.99 5.98
CA SER A 4 3.31 31.08 5.73
C SER A 4 2.84 30.32 4.48
N ASP A 5 3.71 30.20 3.47
CA ASP A 5 3.44 29.49 2.21
C ASP A 5 3.62 27.96 2.32
N GLU A 6 4.53 27.48 3.17
CA GLU A 6 4.66 26.05 3.45
C GLU A 6 3.42 25.53 4.20
N ARG A 7 2.87 26.31 5.14
CA ARG A 7 1.67 25.93 5.91
C ARG A 7 0.44 25.73 5.02
N ARG A 8 0.27 26.55 3.97
CA ARG A 8 -0.85 26.42 3.02
C ARG A 8 -0.75 25.17 2.13
N ARG A 9 0.47 24.76 1.75
CA ARG A 9 0.70 23.49 1.04
C ARG A 9 0.44 22.29 1.95
N HIS A 10 0.89 22.35 3.21
CA HIS A 10 0.69 21.28 4.20
C HIS A 10 -0.79 21.07 4.55
N ALA A 11 -1.58 22.15 4.67
CA ALA A 11 -3.02 22.04 4.86
C ALA A 11 -3.68 21.36 3.66
N GLY A 12 -3.45 21.88 2.46
CA GLY A 12 -4.03 21.38 1.19
C GLY A 12 -3.73 19.91 0.90
N GLU A 13 -2.60 19.38 1.35
CA GLU A 13 -2.17 17.99 1.12
C GLU A 13 -2.51 17.04 2.27
N SER A 14 -2.59 17.49 3.53
CA SER A 14 -3.22 16.70 4.61
C SER A 14 -4.69 16.36 4.27
N TYR A 15 -5.39 17.27 3.59
CA TYR A 15 -6.73 17.00 3.05
C TYR A 15 -6.73 15.93 1.94
N GLN A 16 -5.59 15.69 1.27
CA GLN A 16 -5.48 14.75 0.15
C GLN A 16 -5.24 13.30 0.56
N VAL A 17 -4.86 13.04 1.82
CA VAL A 17 -4.69 11.70 2.38
C VAL A 17 -5.76 11.35 3.43
N GLN A 18 -6.92 12.02 3.36
CA GLN A 18 -8.09 11.77 4.22
C GLN A 18 -7.87 12.00 5.72
N LEU A 19 -6.82 12.72 6.11
CA LEU A 19 -6.60 13.22 7.46
C LEU A 19 -7.53 14.38 7.86
N LYS A 20 -8.38 14.84 6.94
CA LYS A 20 -9.31 15.96 7.13
C LYS A 20 -10.09 15.86 8.43
N ALA A 21 -10.85 14.77 8.58
CA ALA A 21 -11.77 14.58 9.71
C ALA A 21 -10.98 14.54 11.04
N VAL A 22 -9.88 13.79 11.06
CA VAL A 22 -9.00 13.70 12.23
C VAL A 22 -8.45 15.07 12.61
N VAL A 23 -7.94 15.83 11.65
CA VAL A 23 -7.40 17.18 11.89
C VAL A 23 -8.51 18.15 12.33
N GLU A 24 -9.73 18.04 11.80
CA GLU A 24 -10.85 18.90 12.17
C GLU A 24 -11.36 18.65 13.59
N GLU A 25 -11.22 17.43 14.11
CA GLU A 25 -11.58 17.04 15.47
C GLU A 25 -10.55 17.47 16.53
N LEU A 26 -9.31 17.79 16.12
CA LEU A 26 -8.28 18.22 17.06
C LEU A 26 -8.47 19.68 17.51
N PRO A 27 -8.27 20.00 18.80
CA PRO A 27 -8.50 21.33 19.35
C PRO A 27 -7.63 22.42 18.71
N GLY A 28 -6.41 22.09 18.28
CA GLY A 28 -5.50 22.99 17.56
C GLY A 28 -5.47 22.76 16.05
N ARG A 29 -6.28 21.85 15.50
CA ARG A 29 -6.22 21.39 14.11
C ARG A 29 -4.79 21.04 13.67
N LEU A 30 -4.27 21.71 12.64
CA LEU A 30 -2.91 21.53 12.14
C LEU A 30 -1.82 22.04 13.09
N ASP A 31 -2.18 22.91 14.04
CA ASP A 31 -1.28 23.46 15.06
C ASP A 31 -1.31 22.62 16.35
N THR A 32 -2.05 21.50 16.37
CA THR A 32 -2.06 20.56 17.49
C THR A 32 -0.67 19.98 17.72
N LEU A 33 -0.16 20.12 18.94
CA LEU A 33 1.09 19.49 19.35
C LEU A 33 0.94 17.96 19.35
N LEU A 34 1.86 17.28 18.68
CA LEU A 34 2.00 15.83 18.78
C LEU A 34 2.68 15.51 20.11
N ALA A 35 2.09 14.59 20.86
CA ALA A 35 2.73 14.02 22.04
C ALA A 35 3.95 13.19 21.61
N GLU A 36 4.83 12.84 22.55
CA GLU A 36 6.00 12.00 22.26
C GLU A 36 5.57 10.72 21.51
N SER A 37 6.30 10.41 20.44
CA SER A 37 6.03 9.30 19.53
C SER A 37 4.62 9.29 18.91
N GLY A 38 3.91 10.42 18.91
CA GLY A 38 2.53 10.51 18.38
C GLY A 38 1.51 9.74 19.23
N SER A 39 1.77 9.53 20.52
CA SER A 39 0.93 8.75 21.44
C SER A 39 -0.52 9.24 21.58
N ASN A 40 -0.81 10.48 21.18
CA ASN A 40 -2.16 11.04 21.11
C ASN A 40 -2.93 10.68 19.81
N PHE A 41 -2.35 9.83 18.94
CA PHE A 41 -2.93 9.35 17.69
C PHE A 41 -3.01 7.82 17.72
N SER A 42 -4.05 7.26 17.10
CA SER A 42 -4.09 5.82 16.86
C SER A 42 -2.98 5.41 15.87
N VAL A 43 -2.60 4.12 15.87
CA VAL A 43 -1.59 3.59 14.94
C VAL A 43 -1.95 3.91 13.48
N GLY A 44 -3.23 3.76 13.10
CA GLY A 44 -3.69 4.11 11.76
C GLY A 44 -3.59 5.61 11.45
N GLN A 45 -3.89 6.48 12.42
CA GLN A 45 -3.74 7.92 12.21
C GLN A 45 -2.26 8.33 12.11
N GLN A 46 -1.36 7.71 12.89
CA GLN A 46 0.09 7.92 12.77
C GLN A 46 0.59 7.53 11.37
N GLN A 47 0.09 6.42 10.82
CA GLN A 47 0.43 6.00 9.46
C GLN A 47 -0.11 6.97 8.40
N LEU A 48 -1.33 7.48 8.55
CA LEU A 48 -1.84 8.53 7.67
C LEU A 48 -0.98 9.80 7.73
N VAL A 49 -0.47 10.17 8.90
CA VAL A 49 0.46 11.32 9.04
C VAL A 49 1.79 11.03 8.34
N CYS A 50 2.33 9.82 8.47
CA CYS A 50 3.50 9.39 7.70
C CYS A 50 3.25 9.43 6.18
N LEU A 51 2.09 8.97 5.74
CA LEU A 51 1.69 9.02 4.33
C LEU A 51 1.55 10.46 3.84
N ALA A 52 0.94 11.35 4.63
CA ALA A 52 0.86 12.79 4.33
C ALA A 52 2.26 13.37 4.08
N ARG A 53 3.20 13.04 4.97
CA ARG A 53 4.60 13.47 4.85
C ARG A 53 5.29 12.92 3.61
N ALA A 54 4.97 11.69 3.21
CA ALA A 54 5.53 11.08 2.00
C ALA A 54 4.99 11.74 0.73
N VAL A 55 3.69 12.05 0.69
CA VAL A 55 3.05 12.76 -0.44
C VAL A 55 3.66 14.14 -0.62
N LEU A 56 3.85 14.89 0.47
CA LEU A 56 4.44 16.24 0.46
C LEU A 56 5.87 16.29 -0.10
N ARG A 57 6.61 15.19 -0.02
CA ARG A 57 8.02 15.14 -0.46
C ARG A 57 8.21 14.84 -1.94
N LYS A 58 7.16 14.45 -2.67
CA LYS A 58 7.24 14.08 -4.09
C LYS A 58 8.37 13.08 -4.38
N ASN A 59 8.43 12.02 -3.59
CA ASN A 59 9.46 10.99 -3.73
C ASN A 59 9.34 10.26 -5.08
N ARG A 60 10.47 9.89 -5.69
CA ARG A 60 10.52 9.03 -6.88
C ARG A 60 10.37 7.54 -6.57
N ILE A 61 10.72 7.16 -5.34
CA ILE A 61 10.62 5.79 -4.82
C ILE A 61 9.96 5.87 -3.44
N LEU A 62 8.96 5.02 -3.21
CA LEU A 62 8.26 4.85 -1.94
C LEU A 62 8.41 3.40 -1.50
N VAL A 63 8.94 3.17 -0.30
CA VAL A 63 8.98 1.85 0.32
C VAL A 63 7.94 1.80 1.43
N ILE A 64 7.11 0.76 1.43
CA ILE A 64 6.05 0.53 2.40
C ILE A 64 6.33 -0.81 3.05
N ASP A 65 6.74 -0.80 4.31
CA ASP A 65 7.07 -2.01 5.06
C ASP A 65 5.98 -2.33 6.06
N GLU A 66 5.14 -3.33 5.76
CA GLU A 66 4.01 -3.78 6.59
C GLU A 66 3.13 -2.65 7.15
N ALA A 67 3.10 -1.51 6.44
CA ALA A 67 2.66 -0.25 7.01
C ALA A 67 1.14 -0.17 7.19
N THR A 68 0.40 -1.28 7.15
CA THR A 68 -1.03 -1.36 7.45
C THR A 68 -1.41 -2.58 8.32
N ALA A 69 -0.44 -3.33 8.84
CA ALA A 69 -0.67 -4.58 9.59
C ALA A 69 -1.50 -4.40 10.88
N ASN A 70 -1.57 -3.20 11.44
CA ASN A 70 -2.28 -2.87 12.69
C ASN A 70 -3.37 -1.81 12.51
N VAL A 71 -3.95 -1.74 11.30
CA VAL A 71 -4.97 -0.77 10.94
C VAL A 71 -6.28 -1.45 10.62
N ASP A 72 -7.39 -0.81 10.98
CA ASP A 72 -8.71 -1.34 10.67
C ASP A 72 -8.92 -1.45 9.14
N PRO A 73 -9.72 -2.41 8.65
CA PRO A 73 -9.86 -2.66 7.22
C PRO A 73 -10.28 -1.43 6.40
N ARG A 74 -11.11 -0.55 6.97
CA ARG A 74 -11.58 0.66 6.28
C ARG A 74 -10.44 1.66 6.09
N THR A 75 -9.63 1.87 7.12
CA THR A 75 -8.47 2.76 7.04
C THR A 75 -7.35 2.17 6.16
N ASP A 76 -7.15 0.85 6.17
CA ASP A 76 -6.20 0.17 5.27
C ASP A 76 -6.60 0.39 3.79
N GLU A 77 -7.87 0.15 3.45
CA GLU A 77 -8.38 0.41 2.09
C GLU A 77 -8.17 1.88 1.67
N LEU A 78 -8.31 2.79 2.63
CA LEU A 78 -8.06 4.22 2.44
C LEU A 78 -6.61 4.53 2.10
N ILE A 79 -5.70 3.95 2.87
CA ILE A 79 -4.25 4.09 2.70
C ILE A 79 -3.87 3.56 1.33
N GLN A 80 -4.32 2.35 0.96
CA GLN A 80 -4.04 1.74 -0.34
C GLN A 80 -4.55 2.60 -1.51
N LYS A 81 -5.80 3.06 -1.46
CA LYS A 81 -6.37 3.96 -2.49
C LYS A 81 -5.58 5.25 -2.63
N THR A 82 -5.17 5.82 -1.50
CA THR A 82 -4.40 7.06 -1.46
C THR A 82 -3.01 6.85 -2.06
N ILE A 83 -2.33 5.75 -1.73
CA ILE A 83 -1.02 5.41 -2.28
C ILE A 83 -1.10 5.31 -3.81
N ARG A 84 -2.03 4.51 -4.33
CA ARG A 84 -2.23 4.32 -5.78
C ARG A 84 -2.48 5.62 -6.52
N LYS A 85 -3.31 6.49 -5.94
CA LYS A 85 -3.67 7.77 -6.57
C LYS A 85 -2.53 8.79 -6.53
N LYS A 86 -1.75 8.82 -5.45
CA LYS A 86 -0.76 9.89 -5.21
C LYS A 86 0.63 9.53 -5.69
N PHE A 87 0.93 8.25 -5.78
CA PHE A 87 2.22 7.74 -6.21
C PHE A 87 2.14 7.03 -7.56
N SER A 88 1.19 7.42 -8.42
CA SER A 88 1.03 6.83 -9.77
C SER A 88 2.26 7.00 -10.66
N ASP A 89 3.07 8.04 -10.39
CA ASP A 89 4.28 8.38 -11.13
C ASP A 89 5.56 8.07 -10.32
N CYS A 90 5.43 7.28 -9.25
CA CYS A 90 6.50 6.91 -8.34
C CYS A 90 6.62 5.39 -8.28
N THR A 91 7.84 4.87 -8.12
CA THR A 91 8.04 3.45 -7.89
C THR A 91 7.67 3.11 -6.45
N VAL A 92 6.60 2.33 -6.28
CA VAL A 92 6.16 1.87 -4.96
C VAL A 92 6.62 0.44 -4.75
N VAL A 93 7.40 0.21 -3.69
CA VAL A 93 7.81 -1.11 -3.22
C VAL A 93 7.10 -1.41 -1.92
N THR A 94 6.10 -2.27 -1.98
CA THR A 94 5.33 -2.69 -0.80
C THR A 94 5.74 -4.07 -0.35
N ILE A 95 6.13 -4.20 0.92
CA ILE A 95 6.29 -5.45 1.66
C ILE A 95 4.99 -5.68 2.43
N ALA A 96 4.29 -6.77 2.16
CA ALA A 96 3.01 -7.07 2.79
C ALA A 96 2.87 -8.56 3.09
N HIS A 97 2.10 -8.85 4.14
CA HIS A 97 1.66 -10.20 4.50
C HIS A 97 0.22 -10.51 4.10
N ARG A 98 -0.53 -9.53 3.59
CA ARG A 98 -1.93 -9.67 3.17
C ARG A 98 -1.98 -9.70 1.64
N LEU A 99 -2.47 -10.81 1.08
CA LEU A 99 -2.55 -10.98 -0.38
C LEU A 99 -3.47 -9.93 -1.04
N ASN A 100 -4.57 -9.54 -0.38
CA ASN A 100 -5.47 -8.48 -0.86
C ASN A 100 -4.76 -7.13 -1.06
N THR A 101 -3.68 -6.87 -0.32
CA THR A 101 -2.92 -5.62 -0.42
C THR A 101 -2.09 -5.55 -1.71
N ILE A 102 -1.67 -6.71 -2.25
CA ILE A 102 -0.71 -6.80 -3.34
C ILE A 102 -1.28 -7.42 -4.62
N ILE A 103 -2.49 -7.96 -4.61
CA ILE A 103 -3.07 -8.71 -5.73
C ILE A 103 -3.25 -7.89 -7.00
N ASP A 104 -3.34 -6.58 -6.85
CA ASP A 104 -3.52 -5.57 -7.89
C ASP A 104 -2.24 -4.75 -8.12
N SER A 105 -1.09 -5.39 -7.90
CA SER A 105 0.24 -4.84 -8.23
C SER A 105 0.62 -5.16 -9.67
N ASP A 106 1.54 -4.37 -10.24
CA ASP A 106 2.03 -4.63 -11.60
C ASP A 106 2.89 -5.90 -11.65
N ARG A 107 3.69 -6.13 -10.60
CA ARG A 107 4.50 -7.32 -10.38
C ARG A 107 4.47 -7.73 -8.91
N ILE A 108 4.67 -9.02 -8.67
CA ILE A 108 4.86 -9.64 -7.36
C ILE A 108 6.18 -10.39 -7.42
N LEU A 109 7.10 -10.03 -6.52
CA LEU A 109 8.28 -10.82 -6.21
C LEU A 109 7.97 -11.73 -5.03
N VAL A 110 8.04 -13.05 -5.19
CA VAL A 110 7.91 -14.02 -4.11
C VAL A 110 9.30 -14.42 -3.64
N LEU A 111 9.61 -14.10 -2.39
CA LEU A 111 10.85 -14.51 -1.73
C LEU A 111 10.59 -15.66 -0.77
N ASP A 112 11.48 -16.65 -0.76
CA ASP A 112 11.56 -17.68 0.28
C ASP A 112 13.02 -17.95 0.65
N ASN A 113 13.32 -18.00 1.95
CA ASN A 113 14.67 -18.23 2.49
C ASN A 113 15.77 -17.32 1.87
N GLY A 114 15.43 -16.05 1.61
CA GLY A 114 16.35 -15.08 1.02
C GLY A 114 16.59 -15.26 -0.49
N VAL A 115 15.87 -16.18 -1.13
CA VAL A 115 15.98 -16.47 -2.57
C VAL A 115 14.68 -16.11 -3.27
N ILE A 116 14.80 -15.53 -4.47
CA ILE A 116 13.67 -15.24 -5.35
C ILE A 116 13.14 -16.56 -5.89
N GLN A 117 11.89 -16.89 -5.56
CA GLN A 117 11.20 -18.07 -6.07
C GLN A 117 10.43 -17.76 -7.35
N GLU A 118 9.72 -16.63 -7.36
CA GLU A 118 8.86 -16.22 -8.48
C GLU A 118 8.89 -14.70 -8.64
N LEU A 119 8.80 -14.22 -9.88
CA LEU A 119 8.68 -12.80 -10.21
C LEU A 119 7.87 -12.64 -11.49
N ASP A 120 6.61 -12.23 -11.36
CA ASP A 120 5.78 -11.88 -12.51
C ASP A 120 4.54 -11.07 -12.09
N SER A 121 3.62 -10.78 -13.02
CA SER A 121 2.32 -10.21 -12.69
C SER A 121 1.50 -11.21 -11.83
N PRO A 122 0.62 -10.72 -10.95
CA PRO A 122 -0.25 -11.59 -10.16
C PRO A 122 -1.02 -12.59 -11.02
N SER A 123 -1.53 -12.15 -12.18
CA SER A 123 -2.25 -13.00 -13.13
C SER A 123 -1.39 -14.11 -13.73
N ALA A 124 -0.11 -13.84 -14.04
CA ALA A 124 0.81 -14.83 -14.59
C ALA A 124 1.24 -15.85 -13.52
N LEU A 125 1.55 -15.39 -12.31
CA LEU A 125 1.88 -16.28 -11.19
C LEU A 125 0.74 -17.24 -10.86
N LEU A 126 -0.50 -16.75 -10.90
CA LEU A 126 -1.71 -17.55 -10.66
C LEU A 126 -1.99 -18.62 -11.73
N GLN A 127 -1.37 -18.54 -12.91
CA GLN A 127 -1.52 -19.56 -13.95
C GLN A 127 -0.73 -20.83 -13.66
N ASN A 128 0.26 -20.77 -12.77
CA ASN A 128 1.03 -21.93 -12.33
C ASN A 128 0.44 -22.51 -11.04
N PRO A 129 -0.33 -23.63 -11.07
CA PRO A 129 -0.94 -24.19 -9.88
C PRO A 129 0.09 -24.70 -8.86
N GLU A 130 1.29 -25.05 -9.33
CA GLU A 130 2.39 -25.52 -8.49
C GLU A 130 3.24 -24.38 -7.92
N GLY A 131 3.01 -23.13 -8.38
CA GLY A 131 3.67 -21.93 -7.90
C GLY A 131 3.40 -21.67 -6.42
N LEU A 132 4.39 -21.09 -5.74
CA LEU A 132 4.31 -20.74 -4.33
C LEU A 132 3.22 -19.67 -4.11
N PHE A 133 3.12 -18.68 -5.01
CA PHE A 133 2.06 -17.67 -4.95
C PHE A 133 0.65 -18.29 -5.05
N SER A 134 0.43 -19.18 -6.04
CA SER A 134 -0.85 -19.88 -6.21
C SER A 134 -1.22 -20.69 -4.97
N LYS A 135 -0.25 -21.40 -4.38
CA LYS A 135 -0.44 -22.17 -3.15
C LYS A 135 -0.86 -21.27 -1.98
N MET A 136 -0.24 -20.10 -1.82
CA MET A 136 -0.63 -19.11 -0.79
C MET A 136 -2.07 -18.62 -0.98
N VAL A 137 -2.46 -18.32 -2.22
CA VAL A 137 -3.83 -17.85 -2.52
C VAL A 137 -4.86 -18.94 -2.19
N GLN A 138 -4.58 -20.20 -2.53
CA GLN A 138 -5.49 -21.31 -2.23
C GLN A 138 -5.66 -21.59 -0.73
N GLN A 139 -4.65 -21.28 0.11
CA GLN A 139 -4.72 -21.46 1.56
C GLN A 139 -5.74 -20.54 2.25
N LEU A 140 -6.15 -19.44 1.61
CA LEU A 140 -7.18 -18.53 2.11
C LEU A 140 -8.61 -19.11 1.98
N GLY A 141 -8.76 -20.26 1.30
CA GLY A 141 -10.04 -20.89 1.06
C GLY A 141 -10.71 -20.42 -0.24
N PRO A 142 -11.71 -21.16 -0.72
CA PRO A 142 -12.19 -21.05 -2.10
C PRO A 142 -12.85 -19.71 -2.43
N ALA A 143 -13.55 -19.10 -1.47
CA ALA A 143 -14.23 -17.82 -1.68
C ALA A 143 -13.22 -16.67 -1.84
N GLU A 144 -12.23 -16.58 -0.94
CA GLU A 144 -11.20 -15.54 -0.96
C GLU A 144 -10.25 -15.73 -2.14
N ALA A 145 -9.85 -16.97 -2.43
CA ALA A 145 -9.03 -17.30 -3.59
C ALA A 145 -9.69 -16.86 -4.90
N SER A 146 -10.99 -17.15 -5.07
CA SER A 146 -11.74 -16.74 -6.26
C SER A 146 -11.80 -15.21 -6.40
N ALA A 147 -12.04 -14.49 -5.31
CA ALA A 147 -12.05 -13.03 -5.30
C ALA A 147 -10.68 -12.43 -5.69
N LEU A 148 -9.59 -13.00 -5.18
CA LEU A 148 -8.23 -12.58 -5.53
C LEU A 148 -7.89 -12.86 -6.99
N ILE A 149 -8.25 -14.02 -7.51
CA ILE A 149 -8.04 -14.39 -8.92
C ILE A 149 -8.81 -13.45 -9.85
N GLN A 150 -10.06 -13.12 -9.50
CA GLN A 150 -10.87 -12.15 -10.25
C GLN A 150 -10.22 -10.76 -10.23
N ALA A 151 -9.78 -10.28 -9.06
CA ALA A 151 -9.10 -9.01 -8.92
C ALA A 151 -7.82 -8.93 -9.78
N ALA A 152 -6.96 -9.96 -9.72
CA ALA A 152 -5.74 -10.04 -10.52
C ALA A 152 -6.03 -10.00 -12.03
N THR A 153 -7.06 -10.72 -12.48
CA THR A 153 -7.46 -10.77 -13.89
C THR A 153 -8.00 -9.43 -14.37
N GLN A 154 -8.81 -8.75 -13.55
CA GLN A 154 -9.39 -7.45 -13.89
C GLN A 154 -8.31 -6.37 -14.04
N VAL A 155 -7.31 -6.39 -13.15
CA VAL A 155 -6.16 -5.47 -13.20
C VAL A 155 -5.35 -5.70 -14.46
N PHE A 156 -5.01 -6.97 -14.76
CA PHE A 156 -4.28 -7.33 -15.97
C PHE A 156 -5.00 -6.84 -17.23
N ASN A 157 -6.31 -7.08 -17.34
CA ASN A 157 -7.11 -6.61 -18.48
C ASN A 157 -7.12 -5.09 -18.58
N THR A 158 -7.22 -4.38 -17.45
CA THR A 158 -7.19 -2.93 -17.42
C THR A 158 -5.84 -2.38 -17.89
N LEU A 159 -4.73 -2.95 -17.41
CA LEU A 159 -3.37 -2.54 -17.81
C LEU A 159 -3.10 -2.83 -19.29
N PHE A 160 -3.51 -4.02 -19.75
CA PHE A 160 -3.37 -4.45 -21.14
C PHE A 160 -4.18 -3.57 -22.11
N LEU A 161 -5.46 -3.30 -21.82
CA LEU A 161 -6.33 -2.48 -22.66
C LEU A 161 -5.89 -1.01 -22.75
N ASN A 162 -5.25 -0.49 -21.70
CA ASN A 162 -4.76 0.89 -21.70
C ASN A 162 -3.37 1.03 -22.33
N GLY A 163 -2.70 -0.07 -22.74
CA GLY A 163 -1.32 -0.03 -23.23
C GLY A 163 -0.31 0.41 -22.16
N ILE A 164 -0.67 0.28 -20.88
CA ILE A 164 0.11 0.72 -19.73
C ILE A 164 0.76 -0.53 -19.10
N LEU A 165 1.63 -1.20 -19.84
CA LEU A 165 2.41 -2.33 -19.30
C LEU A 165 3.67 -1.87 -18.54
N ASP A 166 3.92 -0.56 -18.49
CA ASP A 166 5.19 0.04 -18.04
C ASP A 166 5.02 1.10 -16.93
N LYS A 167 3.90 1.08 -16.19
CA LYS A 167 3.83 1.79 -14.91
C LYS A 167 4.48 0.91 -13.86
N ALA A 168 5.34 1.51 -13.04
CA ALA A 168 6.26 0.81 -12.14
C ALA A 168 5.72 0.76 -10.71
N LEU A 169 4.55 0.16 -10.46
CA LEU A 169 4.16 -0.26 -9.10
C LEU A 169 4.76 -1.65 -8.85
N PHE A 170 6.05 -1.64 -8.50
CA PHE A 170 6.85 -2.83 -8.27
C PHE A 170 6.68 -3.30 -6.82
N ASN A 171 5.64 -4.07 -6.51
CA ASN A 171 5.43 -4.56 -5.15
C ASN A 171 6.16 -5.88 -4.90
N MET A 172 6.73 -6.01 -3.70
CA MET A 172 7.62 -7.09 -3.32
C MET A 172 6.98 -7.87 -2.17
N LEU A 173 6.42 -9.04 -2.47
CA LEU A 173 5.91 -9.93 -1.43
C LEU A 173 7.11 -10.64 -0.76
N VAL A 174 7.60 -10.07 0.33
CA VAL A 174 8.53 -10.79 1.20
C VAL A 174 7.71 -11.79 2.01
N PHE A 175 7.75 -13.05 1.61
CA PHE A 175 7.26 -14.11 2.46
C PHE A 175 8.39 -14.55 3.39
N HIS A 176 8.13 -14.53 4.70
CA HIS A 176 8.88 -15.34 5.63
C HIS A 176 8.06 -16.60 5.84
N SER A 177 8.57 -17.72 5.34
CA SER A 177 8.19 -19.02 5.86
C SER A 177 8.54 -19.01 7.34
N LYS A 178 7.57 -18.72 8.22
CA LYS A 178 7.68 -19.16 9.60
C LYS A 178 7.64 -20.68 9.53
N GLN A 179 8.82 -21.28 9.43
CA GLN A 179 9.01 -22.62 9.96
C GLN A 179 8.89 -22.51 11.48
N ASN A 180 7.90 -23.24 12.02
CA ASN A 180 7.44 -23.36 13.40
C ASN A 180 6.52 -22.26 13.95
#